data_AF-A0A9Q4AKT0-F1
#
_entry.id   AF-A0A9Q4AKT0-F1
#
_cell.length_a   1.000
_cell.length_b   1.000
_cell.length_c   1.000
_cell.angle_alpha   90.00
_cell.angle_beta   90.00
_cell.angle_gamma   90.00
#
_symmetry.space_group_name_H-M   'P 1'
#
loop_
_entity.id
_entity.type
_entity.pdbx_description
1 polymer ?
#
loop_
_entity_poly.entity_id
_entity_poly.type
_entity_poly.pdbx_seq_one_letter_code
_entity_poly.pdbx_strand_id
1 'polypeptide(L)'
;MKMTWFENTALRVHIGGQILVIDADAAAEGVDRNELVSGADYVVSLAGKLPLADGRTWRPRSAQRLLDAGDTGRAADIWSLGAGALLIDADDDMPLLVLGGAVPALGRWVERAVVVLAGPDLAARAEGLVGEALPRLIGLAGNESEIDAALAIVRDKLDGTGLVALEPGLAVEV
;
A
#
# COMPACT_ATOMS: atom_id res chain seq x y z
N MET A 1 -4.36 -10.34 3.85
CA MET A 1 -4.73 -8.94 3.50
C MET A 1 -5.61 -8.92 2.26
N LYS A 2 -6.55 -7.97 2.11
CA LYS A 2 -7.34 -7.79 0.86
C LYS A 2 -7.37 -6.33 0.45
N MET A 3 -7.15 -6.03 -0.83
CA MET A 3 -7.14 -4.65 -1.36
C MET A 3 -7.97 -4.52 -2.63
N THR A 4 -8.60 -3.37 -2.81
CA THR A 4 -9.33 -2.98 -4.02
C THR A 4 -8.89 -1.58 -4.42
N TRP A 5 -8.48 -1.41 -5.67
CA TRP A 5 -8.08 -0.13 -6.23
C TRP A 5 -9.26 0.50 -6.96
N PHE A 6 -9.43 1.82 -6.85
CA PHE A 6 -10.53 2.59 -7.43
C PHE A 6 -10.01 3.72 -8.32
N GLU A 7 -8.90 3.48 -9.01
CA GLU A 7 -8.13 4.44 -9.80
C GLU A 7 -7.33 5.48 -9.01
N ASN A 8 -6.41 6.15 -9.71
CA ASN A 8 -5.43 7.09 -9.15
C ASN A 8 -4.74 6.48 -7.92
N THR A 9 -4.85 7.11 -6.75
CA THR A 9 -4.32 6.63 -5.48
C THR A 9 -5.40 6.08 -4.54
N ALA A 10 -6.66 5.97 -5.02
CA ALA A 10 -7.78 5.54 -4.21
C ALA A 10 -7.76 4.03 -3.98
N LEU A 11 -7.64 3.61 -2.72
CA LEU A 11 -7.58 2.20 -2.32
C LEU A 11 -8.48 1.95 -1.12
N ARG A 12 -9.15 0.80 -1.13
CA ARG A 12 -9.77 0.21 0.08
C ARG A 12 -9.00 -1.04 0.44
N VAL A 13 -8.57 -1.12 1.70
CA VAL A 13 -7.72 -2.20 2.20
C VAL A 13 -8.34 -2.78 3.47
N HIS A 14 -8.48 -4.10 3.50
CA HIS A 14 -8.76 -4.88 4.69
C HIS A 14 -7.44 -5.44 5.22
N ILE A 15 -7.04 -4.98 6.40
CA ILE A 15 -5.75 -5.30 7.01
C ILE A 15 -5.89 -5.39 8.54
N GLY A 16 -5.41 -6.49 9.14
CA GLY A 16 -5.50 -6.73 10.59
C GLY A 16 -6.92 -6.60 11.14
N GLY A 17 -7.90 -7.12 10.40
CA GLY A 17 -9.33 -7.05 10.75
C GLY A 17 -9.99 -5.67 10.60
N GLN A 18 -9.26 -4.66 10.11
CA GLN A 18 -9.72 -3.28 9.96
C GLN A 18 -9.84 -2.88 8.49
N ILE A 19 -10.70 -1.90 8.21
CA ILE A 19 -10.92 -1.33 6.89
C ILE A 19 -10.29 0.07 6.82
N LEU A 20 -9.28 0.21 5.97
CA LEU A 20 -8.60 1.46 5.65
C LEU A 20 -9.00 1.92 4.25
N VAL A 21 -9.35 3.19 4.10
CA VAL A 21 -9.54 3.85 2.80
C VAL A 21 -8.49 4.93 2.63
N ILE A 22 -7.79 4.90 1.50
CA ILE A 22 -6.74 5.85 1.12
C ILE A 22 -7.26 6.70 -0.02
N ASP A 23 -7.11 8.02 0.07
CA ASP A 23 -7.43 9.00 -0.97
C ASP A 23 -8.82 8.80 -1.62
N ALA A 24 -9.87 8.67 -0.80
CA ALA A 24 -11.23 8.47 -1.30
C ALA A 24 -11.69 9.53 -2.32
N ASP A 25 -11.17 10.76 -2.20
CA ASP A 25 -11.44 11.86 -3.12
C ASP A 25 -10.76 11.73 -4.49
N ALA A 26 -9.79 10.82 -4.62
CA ALA A 26 -9.09 10.54 -5.87
C ALA A 26 -9.71 9.39 -6.67
N ALA A 27 -10.81 8.78 -6.19
CA ALA A 27 -11.44 7.66 -6.90
C ALA A 27 -11.97 8.09 -8.28
N ALA A 28 -12.09 7.12 -9.19
CA ALA A 28 -12.60 7.32 -10.54
C ALA A 28 -13.99 7.98 -10.56
N GLU A 29 -14.29 8.67 -11.66
CA GLU A 29 -15.63 9.18 -11.91
C GLU A 29 -16.64 8.01 -11.93
N GLY A 30 -17.71 8.13 -11.15
CA GLY A 30 -18.72 7.08 -10.99
C GLY A 30 -18.56 6.20 -9.75
N VAL A 31 -17.45 6.31 -9.00
CA VAL A 31 -17.33 5.70 -7.67
C VAL A 31 -18.02 6.60 -6.64
N ASP A 32 -19.04 6.09 -5.95
CA ASP A 32 -19.65 6.83 -4.84
C ASP A 32 -18.71 6.82 -3.62
N ARG A 33 -18.20 8.00 -3.28
CA ARG A 33 -17.31 8.21 -2.13
C ARG A 33 -17.95 7.72 -0.83
N ASN A 34 -19.24 7.96 -0.62
CA ASN A 34 -19.93 7.57 0.61
C ASN A 34 -19.98 6.05 0.75
N GLU A 35 -20.18 5.33 -0.36
CA GLU A 35 -20.11 3.87 -0.38
C GLU A 35 -18.67 3.38 -0.14
N LEU A 36 -17.68 4.04 -0.76
CA LEU A 36 -16.27 3.69 -0.61
C LEU A 36 -15.80 3.79 0.86
N VAL A 37 -16.16 4.88 1.56
CA VAL A 37 -15.77 5.08 2.98
C VAL A 37 -16.71 4.39 3.97
N SER A 38 -17.82 3.82 3.51
CA SER A 38 -18.79 3.16 4.38
C SER A 38 -18.16 1.96 5.09
N GLY A 39 -18.24 1.97 6.42
CA GLY A 39 -17.65 0.96 7.28
C GLY A 39 -16.12 1.01 7.37
N ALA A 40 -15.48 2.07 6.87
CA ALA A 40 -14.04 2.26 7.07
C ALA A 40 -13.74 2.63 8.53
N ASP A 41 -12.79 1.93 9.15
CA ASP A 41 -12.23 2.30 10.45
C ASP A 41 -11.32 3.53 10.32
N TYR A 42 -10.65 3.66 9.17
CA TYR A 42 -9.77 4.78 8.86
C TYR A 42 -10.01 5.29 7.45
N VAL A 43 -10.00 6.62 7.31
CA VAL A 43 -9.95 7.31 6.02
C VAL A 43 -8.76 8.25 6.06
N VAL A 44 -7.77 7.98 5.23
CA VAL A 44 -6.49 8.71 5.20
C VAL A 44 -6.18 9.20 3.80
N SER A 45 -5.22 10.11 3.69
CA SER A 45 -4.71 10.59 2.41
C SER A 45 -3.20 10.47 2.35
N LEU A 46 -2.64 10.17 1.17
CA LEU A 46 -1.20 10.20 0.94
C LEU A 46 -0.58 11.59 1.16
N ALA A 47 -1.38 12.65 0.96
CA ALA A 47 -1.01 14.04 1.24
C ALA A 47 -1.47 14.51 2.63
N GLY A 48 -2.09 13.63 3.42
CA GLY A 48 -2.63 13.92 4.73
C GLY A 48 -1.56 14.16 5.79
N LYS A 49 -1.96 14.75 6.91
CA LYS A 49 -1.08 14.94 8.08
C LYS A 49 -1.07 13.65 8.91
N LEU A 50 0.01 12.88 8.77
CA LEU A 50 0.24 11.65 9.52
C LEU A 50 1.55 11.75 10.30
N PRO A 51 1.69 10.97 11.39
CA PRO A 51 2.98 10.81 12.07
C PRO A 51 4.05 10.37 11.06
N LEU A 52 5.22 11.04 11.11
CA LEU A 52 6.36 10.68 10.27
C LEU A 52 7.13 9.52 10.88
N ALA A 53 7.52 8.57 10.05
CA ALA A 53 8.48 7.52 10.39
C ALA A 53 9.68 7.57 9.44
N ASP A 54 10.84 7.16 9.93
CA ASP A 54 12.03 6.98 9.11
C ASP A 54 12.02 5.57 8.49
N GLY A 55 11.80 5.51 7.18
CA GLY A 55 11.74 4.26 6.43
C GLY A 55 13.02 3.41 6.53
N ARG A 56 14.19 3.98 6.83
CA ARG A 56 15.44 3.21 7.00
C ARG A 56 15.48 2.44 8.32
N THR A 57 14.92 3.02 9.37
CA THR A 57 15.06 2.53 10.75
C THR A 57 13.77 1.94 11.31
N TRP A 58 12.65 2.15 10.63
CA TRP A 58 11.35 1.60 11.00
C TRP A 58 11.39 0.07 11.08
N ARG A 59 10.59 -0.48 12.00
CA ARG A 59 10.43 -1.91 12.21
C ARG A 59 8.96 -2.24 12.43
N PRO A 60 8.47 -3.36 11.87
CA PRO A 60 7.14 -3.85 12.18
C PRO A 60 6.99 -4.07 13.68
N ARG A 61 5.79 -3.77 14.18
CA ARG A 61 5.42 -4.06 15.54
C ARG A 61 5.42 -5.57 15.78
N SER A 62 5.76 -5.97 17.01
CA SER A 62 5.56 -7.36 17.40
C SER A 62 4.07 -7.66 17.49
N ALA A 63 3.66 -8.84 17.01
CA ALA A 63 2.27 -9.28 17.09
C ALA A 63 1.76 -9.24 18.54
N GLN A 64 0.55 -8.74 18.74
CA GLN A 64 -0.07 -8.74 20.06
C GLN A 64 -0.29 -10.18 20.55
N ARG A 65 -0.01 -10.45 21.82
CA ARG A 65 -0.29 -11.77 22.39
C ARG A 65 -1.79 -11.94 22.54
N LEU A 66 -2.29 -13.13 22.20
CA LEU A 66 -3.72 -13.46 22.33
C LEU A 66 -4.27 -13.28 23.75
N LEU A 67 -3.43 -13.42 24.77
CA LEU A 67 -3.81 -13.20 26.18
C LEU A 67 -4.04 -11.73 26.53
N ASP A 68 -3.44 -10.82 25.75
CA ASP A 68 -3.53 -9.37 25.93
C ASP A 68 -4.50 -8.73 24.92
N ALA A 69 -5.02 -9.52 23.97
CA ALA A 69 -6.01 -9.09 23.00
C ALA A 69 -7.39 -9.04 23.66
N GLY A 70 -8.01 -7.86 23.69
CA GLY A 70 -9.42 -7.73 24.06
C GLY A 70 -10.35 -8.19 22.94
N ASP A 71 -11.66 -7.99 23.09
CA ASP A 71 -12.66 -8.34 22.07
C ASP A 71 -12.46 -7.56 20.75
N THR A 72 -11.77 -6.42 20.80
CA THR A 72 -11.36 -5.62 19.63
C THR A 72 -9.87 -5.80 19.38
N GLY A 73 -9.49 -6.16 18.15
CA GLY A 73 -8.09 -6.24 17.73
C GLY A 73 -7.37 -4.90 17.87
N ARG A 74 -6.03 -4.92 17.97
CA ARG A 74 -5.23 -3.70 18.09
C ARG A 74 -5.27 -2.87 16.80
N ALA A 75 -5.56 -1.58 16.98
CA ALA A 75 -5.55 -0.57 15.94
C ALA A 75 -4.34 -0.67 15.01
N ALA A 76 -4.52 -0.53 13.70
CA ALA A 76 -3.41 -0.45 12.75
C ALA A 76 -2.62 0.84 12.96
N ASP A 77 -1.28 0.76 12.87
CA ASP A 77 -0.41 1.93 12.91
C ASP A 77 -0.23 2.47 11.48
N ILE A 78 -0.45 3.78 11.31
CA ILE A 78 -0.44 4.45 10.00
C ILE A 78 0.57 5.60 10.04
N TRP A 79 1.58 5.54 9.17
CA TRP A 79 2.70 6.47 9.11
C TRP A 79 2.87 7.08 7.73
N SER A 80 3.38 8.30 7.66
CA SER A 80 3.97 8.83 6.43
C SER A 80 5.47 8.56 6.41
N LEU A 81 6.00 8.12 5.26
CA LEU A 81 7.44 8.04 4.99
C LEU A 81 7.94 9.21 4.13
N GLY A 82 7.15 10.27 4.01
CA GLY A 82 7.39 11.39 3.11
C GLY A 82 6.22 11.64 2.16
N ALA A 83 6.42 12.60 1.24
CA ALA A 83 5.38 13.02 0.31
C ALA A 83 4.94 11.86 -0.61
N GLY A 84 3.68 11.47 -0.52
CA GLY A 84 3.13 10.41 -1.36
C GLY A 84 3.50 8.99 -0.92
N ALA A 85 3.95 8.79 0.32
CA ALA A 85 4.31 7.46 0.85
C ALA A 85 3.61 7.19 2.19
N LEU A 86 2.78 6.15 2.23
CA LEU A 86 1.99 5.74 3.38
C LEU A 86 2.37 4.32 3.79
N LEU A 87 2.79 4.14 5.04
CA LEU A 87 3.12 2.85 5.64
C LEU A 87 2.05 2.45 6.64
N ILE A 88 1.50 1.26 6.49
CA ILE A 88 0.50 0.67 7.37
C ILE A 88 1.04 -0.63 7.97
N ASP A 89 0.91 -0.76 9.27
CA ASP A 89 1.33 -1.93 10.02
C ASP A 89 0.19 -2.40 10.93
N ALA A 90 -0.22 -3.65 10.75
CA ALA A 90 -1.33 -4.24 11.49
C ALA A 90 -0.92 -5.60 12.05
N ASP A 91 -1.74 -6.16 12.94
CA ASP A 91 -1.50 -7.54 13.40
C ASP A 91 -1.87 -8.54 12.31
N ASP A 92 -1.19 -9.69 12.32
CA ASP A 92 -1.42 -10.87 11.48
C ASP A 92 -1.25 -10.69 9.96
N ASP A 93 -1.12 -9.46 9.46
CA ASP A 93 -0.83 -9.14 8.06
C ASP A 93 0.61 -8.61 7.87
N MET A 94 1.09 -8.69 6.62
CA MET A 94 2.35 -8.05 6.23
C MET A 94 2.21 -6.52 6.26
N PRO A 95 3.28 -5.76 6.56
CA PRO A 95 3.26 -4.31 6.39
C PRO A 95 2.89 -3.95 4.95
N LEU A 96 2.04 -2.93 4.79
CA LEU A 96 1.64 -2.39 3.51
C LEU A 96 2.26 -1.01 3.31
N LEU A 97 3.00 -0.83 2.21
CA LEU A 97 3.49 0.47 1.77
C LEU A 97 2.73 0.89 0.51
N VAL A 98 2.06 2.04 0.53
CA VAL A 98 1.43 2.63 -0.66
C VAL A 98 2.24 3.84 -1.11
N LEU A 99 2.66 3.83 -2.38
CA LEU A 99 3.50 4.85 -3.00
C LEU A 99 2.76 5.50 -4.18
N GLY A 100 2.32 6.74 -3.98
CA GLY A 100 1.91 7.66 -5.05
C GLY A 100 2.99 8.68 -5.44
N GLY A 101 4.05 8.79 -4.64
CA GLY A 101 5.18 9.70 -4.86
C GLY A 101 6.49 9.01 -5.22
N ALA A 102 7.60 9.71 -5.02
CA ALA A 102 8.94 9.14 -5.14
C ALA A 102 9.16 8.06 -4.08
N VAL A 103 10.00 7.07 -4.40
CA VAL A 103 10.35 6.00 -3.45
C VAL A 103 11.20 6.59 -2.31
N PRO A 104 10.74 6.50 -1.04
CA PRO A 104 11.53 6.97 0.09
C PRO A 104 12.72 6.04 0.34
N ALA A 105 13.62 6.42 1.23
CA ALA A 105 14.67 5.49 1.67
C ALA A 105 14.07 4.37 2.52
N LEU A 106 14.44 3.12 2.23
CA LEU A 106 13.81 1.94 2.82
C LEU A 106 14.82 1.10 3.59
N GLY A 107 14.35 0.49 4.68
CA GLY A 107 15.09 -0.50 5.45
C GLY A 107 14.71 -1.92 5.04
N ARG A 108 15.43 -2.92 5.56
CA ARG A 108 15.21 -4.35 5.24
C ARG A 108 13.80 -4.88 5.54
N TRP A 109 13.00 -4.16 6.33
CA TRP A 109 11.62 -4.58 6.60
C TRP A 109 10.79 -4.68 5.32
N VAL A 110 11.12 -3.90 4.28
CA VAL A 110 10.35 -3.86 3.04
C VAL A 110 10.41 -5.18 2.26
N GLU A 111 11.47 -5.97 2.44
CA GLU A 111 11.61 -7.32 1.87
C GLU A 111 10.47 -8.27 2.29
N ARG A 112 9.77 -7.95 3.39
CA ARG A 112 8.62 -8.70 3.90
C ARG A 112 7.29 -7.96 3.75
N ALA A 113 7.30 -6.80 3.10
CA ALA A 113 6.14 -5.96 2.90
C ALA A 113 5.44 -6.26 1.58
N VAL A 114 4.18 -5.83 1.51
CA VAL A 114 3.47 -5.61 0.25
C VAL A 114 3.64 -4.14 -0.10
N VAL A 115 4.03 -3.83 -1.34
CA VAL A 115 4.18 -2.46 -1.83
C VAL A 115 3.21 -2.22 -2.97
N VAL A 116 2.33 -1.23 -2.86
CA VAL A 116 1.43 -0.79 -3.93
C VAL A 116 1.95 0.50 -4.54
N LEU A 117 2.21 0.48 -5.84
CA LEU A 117 2.54 1.65 -6.64
C LEU A 117 1.25 2.16 -7.27
N ALA A 118 0.88 3.41 -7.02
CA ALA A 118 -0.40 3.97 -7.44
C ALA A 118 -0.25 5.34 -8.12
N GLY A 119 -1.17 5.64 -9.04
CA GLY A 119 -1.16 6.90 -9.79
C GLY A 119 -0.18 6.92 -10.96
N PRO A 120 0.10 8.10 -11.55
CA PRO A 120 0.94 8.22 -12.74
C PRO A 120 2.40 7.87 -12.47
N ASP A 121 3.20 7.75 -13.53
CA ASP A 121 4.64 7.48 -13.50
C ASP A 121 4.99 6.13 -12.83
N LEU A 122 4.14 5.11 -13.00
CA LEU A 122 4.35 3.78 -12.41
C LEU A 122 5.69 3.19 -12.82
N ALA A 123 6.07 3.36 -14.09
CA ALA A 123 7.30 2.82 -14.64
C ALA A 123 8.54 3.34 -13.90
N ALA A 124 8.65 4.67 -13.72
CA ALA A 124 9.74 5.29 -13.00
C ALA A 124 9.72 4.92 -11.50
N ARG A 125 8.54 4.86 -10.89
CA ARG A 125 8.39 4.48 -9.49
C ARG A 125 8.77 3.01 -9.25
N ALA A 126 8.41 2.13 -10.17
CA ALA A 126 8.75 0.71 -10.14
C ALA A 126 10.26 0.51 -10.30
N GLU A 127 10.91 1.25 -11.21
CA GLU A 127 12.37 1.26 -11.34
C GLU A 127 13.06 1.70 -10.05
N GLY A 128 12.60 2.82 -9.47
CA GLY A 128 13.13 3.33 -8.21
C GLY A 128 12.98 2.32 -7.07
N LEU A 129 11.85 1.63 -7.01
CA LEU A 129 11.59 0.63 -5.98
C LEU A 129 12.56 -0.53 -6.11
N VAL A 130 12.61 -1.20 -7.28
CA VAL A 130 13.50 -2.37 -7.46
C VAL A 130 14.98 -2.02 -7.37
N GLY A 131 15.34 -0.75 -7.61
CA GLY A 131 16.70 -0.24 -7.38
C GLY A 131 17.06 -0.03 -5.90
N GLU A 132 16.06 0.30 -5.06
CA GLU A 132 16.23 0.50 -3.62
C GLU A 132 16.07 -0.80 -2.83
N ALA A 133 15.03 -1.60 -3.14
CA ALA A 133 14.70 -2.83 -2.45
C ALA A 133 13.73 -3.75 -3.24
N LEU A 134 13.73 -5.04 -2.90
CA LEU A 134 12.83 -6.03 -3.47
C LEU A 134 11.83 -6.51 -2.41
N PRO A 135 10.57 -6.02 -2.42
CA PRO A 135 9.56 -6.44 -1.47
C PRO A 135 9.04 -7.85 -1.75
N ARG A 136 8.19 -8.37 -0.86
CA ARG A 136 7.58 -9.68 -1.10
C ARG A 136 6.58 -9.68 -2.26
N LEU A 137 5.83 -8.58 -2.39
CA LEU A 137 4.87 -8.37 -3.46
C LEU A 137 4.86 -6.89 -3.87
N ILE A 138 4.80 -6.64 -5.18
CA ILE A 138 4.50 -5.34 -5.78
C ILE A 138 3.10 -5.40 -6.42
N GLY A 139 2.21 -4.49 -6.04
CA GLY A 139 0.95 -4.21 -6.72
C GLY A 139 1.07 -2.98 -7.61
N LEU A 140 0.73 -3.10 -8.89
CA LEU A 140 0.71 -1.99 -9.85
C LEU A 140 -0.72 -1.50 -10.04
N ALA A 141 -0.99 -0.27 -9.59
CA ALA A 141 -2.30 0.37 -9.61
C ALA A 141 -2.31 1.55 -10.59
N GLY A 142 -2.43 1.24 -11.88
CA GLY A 142 -2.40 2.20 -12.97
C GLY A 142 -3.15 1.67 -14.19
N ASN A 143 -3.26 2.50 -15.22
CA ASN A 143 -3.89 2.07 -16.47
C ASN A 143 -3.00 1.06 -17.22
N GLU A 144 -3.56 0.43 -18.25
CA GLU A 144 -2.87 -0.59 -19.07
C GLU A 144 -1.50 -0.11 -19.58
N SER A 145 -1.41 1.12 -20.09
CA SER A 145 -0.14 1.65 -20.61
C SER A 145 0.92 1.87 -19.53
N GLU A 146 0.51 2.29 -18.33
CA GLU A 146 1.41 2.44 -17.17
C GLU A 146 1.89 1.08 -16.65
N ILE A 147 0.99 0.09 -16.62
CA ILE A 147 1.30 -1.29 -16.21
C ILE A 147 2.29 -1.92 -17.19
N ASP A 148 2.05 -1.82 -18.50
CA ASP A 148 2.94 -2.36 -19.53
C ASP A 148 4.33 -1.74 -19.46
N ALA A 149 4.40 -0.42 -19.29
CA ALA A 149 5.66 0.30 -19.14
C ALA A 149 6.41 -0.12 -17.87
N ALA A 150 5.72 -0.28 -16.75
CA ALA A 150 6.34 -0.76 -15.51
C ALA A 150 6.81 -2.21 -15.62
N LEU A 151 6.01 -3.10 -16.21
CA LEU A 151 6.36 -4.51 -16.44
C LEU A 151 7.63 -4.64 -17.27
N ALA A 152 7.77 -3.86 -18.35
CA ALA A 152 8.94 -3.87 -19.21
C ALA A 152 10.24 -3.52 -18.45
N ILE A 153 10.16 -2.67 -17.42
CA ILE A 153 11.29 -2.23 -16.61
C ILE A 153 11.69 -3.28 -15.56
N VAL A 154 10.70 -3.88 -14.88
CA VAL A 154 10.97 -4.69 -13.68
C VAL A 154 11.07 -6.18 -13.95
N ARG A 155 10.58 -6.69 -15.09
CA ARG A 155 10.48 -8.13 -15.39
C ARG A 155 11.74 -8.92 -15.07
N ASP A 156 12.91 -8.42 -15.45
CA ASP A 156 14.19 -9.11 -15.28
C ASP A 156 14.89 -8.80 -13.94
N LYS A 157 14.23 -8.03 -13.05
CA LYS A 157 14.77 -7.53 -11.78
C LYS A 157 14.05 -8.09 -10.53
N LEU A 158 12.97 -8.85 -10.68
CA LEU A 158 12.08 -9.19 -9.55
C LEU A 158 12.70 -10.16 -8.52
N ASP A 159 13.64 -11.04 -8.88
CA ASP A 159 14.34 -11.97 -7.97
C ASP A 159 13.46 -12.58 -6.85
N GLY A 160 12.33 -13.18 -7.23
CA GLY A 160 11.38 -13.80 -6.29
C GLY A 160 10.31 -12.87 -5.70
N THR A 161 10.38 -11.57 -5.97
CA THR A 161 9.30 -10.60 -5.72
C THR A 161 8.08 -10.97 -6.55
N GLY A 162 6.93 -11.14 -5.90
CA GLY A 162 5.66 -11.26 -6.62
C GLY A 162 5.31 -9.94 -7.30
N LEU A 163 4.61 -10.01 -8.44
CA LEU A 163 4.10 -8.83 -9.14
C LEU A 163 2.65 -9.07 -9.55
N VAL A 164 1.77 -8.12 -9.26
CA VAL A 164 0.36 -8.17 -9.62
C VAL A 164 -0.11 -6.82 -10.18
N ALA A 165 -0.85 -6.84 -11.28
CA ALA A 165 -1.58 -5.68 -11.78
C ALA A 165 -2.93 -5.62 -11.06
N LEU A 166 -3.30 -4.43 -10.56
CA LEU A 166 -4.59 -4.21 -9.93
C LEU A 166 -5.58 -3.69 -10.98
N GLU A 167 -6.74 -4.32 -11.05
CA GLU A 167 -7.85 -3.88 -11.90
C GLU A 167 -8.80 -3.00 -11.09
N PRO A 168 -9.31 -1.88 -11.66
CA PRO A 168 -10.26 -1.02 -10.96
C PRO A 168 -11.50 -1.80 -10.48
N GLY A 169 -11.84 -1.66 -9.19
CA GLY A 169 -12.98 -2.32 -8.57
C GLY A 169 -12.82 -3.82 -8.31
N LEU A 170 -11.71 -4.44 -8.75
CA LEU A 170 -11.43 -5.84 -8.46
C LEU A 170 -10.66 -5.98 -7.15
N ALA A 171 -11.14 -6.88 -6.29
CA ALA A 171 -10.44 -7.17 -5.05
C ALA A 171 -9.37 -8.24 -5.24
N VAL A 172 -8.17 -7.96 -4.72
CA VAL A 172 -7.01 -8.86 -4.70
C VAL A 172 -6.71 -9.24 -3.27
N GLU A 173 -6.50 -10.53 -3.03
CA GLU A 173 -6.13 -11.09 -1.73
C GLU A 173 -4.67 -11.53 -1.75
N VAL A 174 -3.96 -11.26 -0.64
CA VAL A 174 -2.52 -11.46 -0.47
C VAL A 174 -2.22 -12.13 0.86
#